data_AF-A0A291M118-F1
#
_entry.id   AF-A0A291M118-F1
#
_cell.length_a   1.000
_cell.length_b   1.000
_cell.length_c   1.000
_cell.angle_alpha   90.00
_cell.angle_beta   90.00
_cell.angle_gamma   90.00
#
_symmetry.space_group_name_H-M   'P 1'
#
loop_
_entity.id
_entity.type
_entity.pdbx_description
1 polymer ?
#
loop_
_entity_poly.entity_id
_entity_poly.type
_entity_poly.pdbx_seq_one_letter_code
_entity_poly.pdbx_strand_id
1 'polypeptide(L)'
;MPDDTQNPSAWEQTRALGAPPPEPRPGQMLARGVCRHMLSHGFVTVEELVPTPGLRVDVMALGPRGEVWVIECKSSRADFTSDRKWEGYLEWCDRFFWAVDDAFPTDLLPEGTGLIVADSYDAEILRMPAEAKLPGARRKVMMQKFARHAARRLQALRDPGLSLSC
;
A
#
# COMPACT_ATOMS: atom_id res chain seq x y z
N MET A 1 -5.57 -58.36 -14.69
CA MET A 1 -5.61 -56.92 -15.04
C MET A 1 -5.50 -56.19 -13.72
N PRO A 2 -4.36 -55.53 -13.40
CA PRO A 2 -4.33 -54.69 -12.22
C PRO A 2 -5.27 -53.49 -12.41
N ASP A 3 -5.93 -53.13 -11.33
CA ASP A 3 -6.92 -52.07 -11.21
C ASP A 3 -6.24 -50.70 -11.22
N ASP A 4 -6.46 -49.91 -12.27
CA ASP A 4 -5.86 -48.58 -12.51
C ASP A 4 -6.56 -47.44 -11.72
N THR A 5 -7.37 -47.74 -10.70
CA THR A 5 -8.22 -46.71 -10.05
C THR A 5 -7.63 -46.04 -8.80
N GLN A 6 -6.32 -46.12 -8.54
CA GLN A 6 -5.72 -45.51 -7.33
C GLN A 6 -4.52 -44.60 -7.58
N ASN A 7 -4.57 -43.76 -8.61
CA ASN A 7 -3.71 -42.58 -8.62
C ASN A 7 -4.57 -41.32 -8.83
N PRO A 8 -4.73 -40.46 -7.81
CA PRO A 8 -5.46 -39.22 -7.98
C PRO A 8 -4.83 -38.43 -9.12
N SER A 9 -5.69 -37.98 -10.02
CA SER A 9 -5.33 -37.21 -11.20
C SER A 9 -4.49 -35.97 -10.85
N ALA A 10 -3.68 -35.49 -11.79
CA ALA A 10 -2.85 -34.29 -11.60
C ALA A 10 -3.67 -33.04 -11.20
N TRP A 11 -4.98 -33.02 -11.49
CA TRP A 11 -5.91 -31.95 -11.12
C TRP A 11 -6.46 -32.07 -9.68
N GLU A 12 -6.50 -33.29 -9.11
CA GLU A 12 -6.83 -33.50 -7.69
C GLU A 12 -5.65 -33.12 -6.78
N GLN A 13 -4.42 -33.34 -7.25
CA GLN A 13 -3.19 -32.98 -6.53
C GLN A 13 -2.95 -31.45 -6.54
N THR A 14 -3.36 -30.74 -7.59
CA THR A 14 -3.30 -29.26 -7.64
C THR A 14 -4.40 -28.56 -6.83
N ARG A 15 -5.45 -29.28 -6.41
CA ARG A 15 -6.54 -28.74 -5.58
C ARG A 15 -6.15 -28.58 -4.10
N ALA A 16 -5.01 -29.13 -3.69
CA ALA A 16 -4.56 -29.21 -2.29
C ALA A 16 -3.59 -28.10 -1.82
N LEU A 17 -3.41 -27.00 -2.57
CA LEU A 17 -2.47 -25.92 -2.20
C LEU A 17 -3.15 -24.59 -1.83
N GLY A 18 -4.37 -24.64 -1.28
CA GLY A 18 -5.01 -23.47 -0.68
C GLY A 18 -4.53 -23.25 0.76
N ALA A 19 -3.24 -23.00 0.98
CA ALA A 19 -2.80 -22.52 2.29
C ALA A 19 -3.59 -21.25 2.64
N PRO A 20 -4.09 -21.08 3.88
CA PRO A 20 -4.74 -19.84 4.26
C PRO A 20 -3.77 -18.68 3.97
N PRO A 21 -4.28 -17.54 3.48
CA PRO A 21 -3.42 -16.39 3.22
C PRO A 21 -2.64 -16.08 4.50
N PRO A 22 -1.34 -15.74 4.39
CA PRO A 22 -0.52 -15.45 5.55
C PRO A 22 -1.17 -14.33 6.38
N GLU A 23 -0.99 -14.41 7.71
CA GLU A 23 -1.49 -13.36 8.58
C GLU A 23 -0.90 -11.99 8.20
N PRO A 24 -1.71 -10.92 8.24
CA PRO A 24 -1.26 -9.60 7.84
C PRO A 24 -0.15 -9.12 8.78
N ARG A 25 0.94 -8.62 8.21
CA ARG A 25 2.02 -7.99 8.98
C ARG A 25 1.52 -6.70 9.64
N PRO A 26 2.13 -6.25 10.76
CA PRO A 26 1.72 -5.02 11.46
C PRO A 26 1.55 -3.79 10.55
N GLY A 27 2.52 -3.49 9.67
CA GLY A 27 2.38 -2.40 8.71
C GLY A 27 1.19 -2.53 7.75
N GLN A 28 0.78 -3.75 7.39
CA GLN A 28 -0.40 -4.00 6.54
C GLN A 28 -1.70 -3.76 7.32
N MET A 29 -1.69 -3.96 8.64
CA MET A 29 -2.83 -3.60 9.48
C MET A 29 -3.01 -2.08 9.51
N LEU A 30 -1.94 -1.31 9.73
CA LEU A 30 -1.98 0.15 9.66
C LEU A 30 -2.48 0.62 8.28
N ALA A 31 -1.92 0.07 7.19
CA ALA A 31 -2.34 0.40 5.83
C ALA A 31 -3.84 0.16 5.59
N ARG A 32 -4.42 -0.88 6.18
CA ARG A 32 -5.86 -1.17 6.12
C ARG A 32 -6.69 -0.06 6.78
N GLY A 33 -6.34 0.36 8.00
CA GLY A 33 -7.02 1.47 8.68
C GLY A 33 -6.92 2.76 7.89
N VAL A 34 -5.71 3.09 7.42
CA VAL A 34 -5.45 4.24 6.55
C VAL A 34 -6.33 4.21 5.30
N CYS A 35 -6.37 3.10 4.57
CA CYS A 35 -7.15 3.00 3.34
C CYS A 35 -8.66 3.21 3.57
N ARG A 36 -9.19 2.70 4.70
CA ARG A 36 -10.59 2.92 5.09
C ARG A 36 -10.86 4.38 5.42
N HIS A 37 -9.97 5.00 6.20
CA HIS A 37 -10.08 6.40 6.55
C HIS A 37 -10.00 7.30 5.31
N MET A 38 -9.04 7.06 4.41
CA MET A 38 -8.93 7.81 3.15
C MET A 38 -10.23 7.73 2.32
N LEU A 39 -10.86 6.56 2.27
CA LEU A 39 -12.12 6.37 1.55
C LEU A 39 -13.26 7.22 2.14
N SER A 40 -13.33 7.36 3.47
CA SER A 40 -14.34 8.21 4.12
C SER A 40 -14.18 9.70 3.75
N HIS A 41 -12.97 10.12 3.38
CA HIS A 41 -12.64 11.45 2.89
C HIS A 41 -12.70 11.61 1.36
N GLY A 42 -13.20 10.60 0.64
CA GLY A 42 -13.36 10.63 -0.82
C GLY A 42 -12.06 10.41 -1.61
N PHE A 43 -11.00 9.93 -0.95
CA PHE A 43 -9.79 9.46 -1.61
C PHE A 43 -9.94 7.98 -1.99
N VAL A 44 -9.17 7.53 -2.97
CA VAL A 44 -8.97 6.11 -3.28
C VAL A 44 -7.51 5.74 -3.12
N THR A 45 -7.22 4.51 -2.73
CA THR A 45 -5.86 4.09 -2.39
C THR A 45 -5.38 2.90 -3.19
N VAL A 46 -4.05 2.79 -3.31
CA VAL A 46 -3.36 1.56 -3.66
C VAL A 46 -2.19 1.34 -2.71
N GLU A 47 -1.89 0.08 -2.43
CA GLU A 47 -0.77 -0.32 -1.59
C GLU A 47 0.46 -0.74 -2.43
N GLU A 48 1.66 -0.55 -1.87
CA GLU A 48 2.93 -1.08 -2.37
C GLU A 48 3.22 -0.64 -3.83
N LEU A 49 3.03 0.66 -4.11
CA LEU A 49 3.23 1.24 -5.45
C LEU A 49 4.67 1.74 -5.63
N VAL A 50 5.24 1.54 -6.81
CA VAL A 50 6.61 1.97 -7.16
C VAL A 50 6.55 3.29 -7.95
N PRO A 51 6.81 4.47 -7.32
CA PRO A 51 6.81 5.75 -8.03
C PRO A 51 7.95 5.80 -9.05
N THR A 52 9.15 5.33 -8.66
CA THR A 52 10.35 5.26 -9.49
C THR A 52 11.21 4.06 -9.06
N PRO A 53 12.10 3.51 -9.90
CA PRO A 53 12.97 2.41 -9.50
C PRO A 53 13.73 2.70 -8.20
N GLY A 54 13.73 1.74 -7.28
CA GLY A 54 14.38 1.87 -5.97
C GLY A 54 13.53 2.50 -4.87
N LEU A 55 12.31 2.97 -5.18
CA LEU A 55 11.33 3.46 -4.22
C LEU A 55 10.06 2.60 -4.27
N ARG A 56 9.42 2.39 -3.13
CA ARG A 56 8.10 1.77 -3.02
C ARG A 56 7.38 2.39 -1.84
N VAL A 57 6.19 2.89 -2.08
CA VAL A 57 5.37 3.53 -1.04
C VAL A 57 4.39 2.52 -0.46
N ASP A 58 4.18 2.58 0.85
CA ASP A 58 3.26 1.67 1.53
C ASP A 58 1.82 1.90 1.07
N VAL A 59 1.35 3.15 1.16
CA VAL A 59 0.05 3.58 0.64
C VAL A 59 0.20 4.84 -0.21
N MET A 60 -0.35 4.81 -1.41
CA MET A 60 -0.59 5.99 -2.23
C MET A 60 -2.09 6.29 -2.24
N ALA A 61 -2.48 7.50 -1.84
CA ALA A 61 -3.85 7.97 -1.91
C ALA A 61 -4.03 8.98 -3.06
N LEU A 62 -5.11 8.84 -3.81
CA LEU A 62 -5.50 9.72 -4.91
C LEU A 62 -6.82 10.42 -4.57
N GLY A 63 -6.76 11.74 -4.46
CA GLY A 63 -7.91 12.59 -4.15
C GLY A 63 -8.79 12.90 -5.37
N PRO A 64 -10.01 13.40 -5.15
CA PRO A 64 -11.00 13.63 -6.21
C PRO A 64 -10.60 14.72 -7.20
N ARG A 65 -9.63 15.59 -6.87
CA ARG A 65 -9.08 16.62 -7.77
C ARG A 65 -7.70 16.24 -8.29
N GLY A 66 -7.29 14.98 -8.11
CA GLY A 66 -5.99 14.46 -8.53
C GLY A 66 -4.87 14.78 -7.55
N GLU A 67 -5.17 15.10 -6.29
CA GLU A 67 -4.18 15.16 -5.20
C GLU A 67 -3.52 13.79 -5.03
N VAL A 68 -2.20 13.75 -4.86
CA VAL A 68 -1.41 12.53 -4.66
C VAL A 68 -0.78 12.60 -3.28
N TRP A 69 -1.19 11.72 -2.37
CA TRP A 69 -0.56 11.62 -1.06
C TRP A 69 0.22 10.31 -0.95
N VAL A 70 1.37 10.38 -0.29
CA VAL A 70 2.17 9.22 0.10
C VAL A 70 2.06 9.06 1.61
N ILE A 71 1.73 7.86 2.04
CA ILE A 71 1.56 7.51 3.45
C ILE A 71 2.43 6.28 3.73
N GLU A 72 3.42 6.44 4.61
CA GLU A 72 4.36 5.40 5.01
C GLU A 72 3.96 4.81 6.37
N CYS A 73 3.69 3.51 6.41
CA CYS A 73 3.18 2.79 7.58
C CYS A 73 4.32 2.23 8.42
N LYS A 74 4.60 2.81 9.59
CA LYS A 74 5.69 2.38 10.47
C LYS A 74 5.11 1.73 11.73
N SER A 75 5.17 0.40 11.79
CA SER A 75 4.71 -0.39 12.93
C SER A 75 5.66 -0.41 14.13
N SER A 76 6.86 0.17 13.99
CA SER A 76 7.83 0.22 15.07
C SER A 76 8.87 1.31 14.84
N ARG A 77 9.54 1.73 15.92
CA ARG A 77 10.72 2.61 15.83
C ARG A 77 11.79 2.03 14.92
N ALA A 78 12.00 0.70 14.94
CA ALA A 78 12.96 0.04 14.08
C ALA A 78 12.62 0.22 12.60
N ASP A 79 11.35 0.03 12.23
CA ASP A 79 10.85 0.25 10.86
C ASP A 79 11.13 1.69 10.42
N PHE A 80 10.79 2.67 11.27
CA PHE A 80 11.06 4.08 10.98
C PHE A 80 12.56 4.36 10.76
N THR A 81 13.43 3.92 11.67
CA THR A 81 14.88 4.18 11.55
C THR A 81 15.55 3.48 10.37
N SER A 82 14.90 2.44 9.81
CA SER A 82 15.38 1.75 8.61
C SER A 82 15.10 2.55 7.33
N ASP A 83 14.13 3.46 7.35
CA ASP A 83 13.72 4.28 6.21
C ASP A 83 14.60 5.52 6.02
N ARG A 84 15.88 5.26 5.71
CA ARG A 84 16.93 6.29 5.63
C ARG A 84 16.79 7.24 4.42
N LYS A 85 15.81 7.00 3.54
CA LYS A 85 15.65 7.74 2.27
C LYS A 85 14.22 8.26 2.07
N TRP A 86 13.46 8.40 3.16
CA TRP A 86 12.07 8.84 3.09
C TRP A 86 11.89 10.19 2.38
N GLU A 87 12.87 11.10 2.49
CA GLU A 87 12.86 12.39 1.77
C GLU A 87 12.80 12.21 0.25
N GLY A 88 13.28 11.08 -0.27
CA GLY A 88 13.18 10.71 -1.67
C GLY A 88 11.74 10.53 -2.15
N TYR A 89 10.77 10.36 -1.25
CA TYR A 89 9.34 10.30 -1.61
C TYR A 89 8.71 11.68 -1.83
N LEU A 90 9.30 12.76 -1.29
CA LEU A 90 8.68 14.10 -1.27
C LEU A 90 8.45 14.67 -2.68
N GLU A 91 9.30 14.34 -3.65
CA GLU A 91 9.12 14.77 -5.04
C GLU A 91 8.02 13.99 -5.81
N TRP A 92 7.38 13.00 -5.17
CA TRP A 92 6.38 12.10 -5.76
C TRP A 92 4.98 12.27 -5.17
N CYS A 93 4.77 13.21 -4.25
CA CYS A 93 3.48 13.50 -3.63
C CYS A 93 3.24 15.00 -3.40
N ASP A 94 1.98 15.40 -3.32
CA ASP A 94 1.57 16.72 -2.83
C ASP A 94 1.68 16.84 -1.31
N ARG A 95 1.50 15.71 -0.60
CA ARG A 95 1.62 15.61 0.86
C ARG A 95 2.18 14.25 1.24
N PHE A 96 3.04 14.25 2.25
CA PHE A 96 3.66 13.06 2.81
C PHE A 96 3.23 12.86 4.26
N PHE A 97 2.82 11.64 4.61
CA PHE A 97 2.39 11.27 5.95
C PHE A 97 3.17 10.06 6.46
N TRP A 98 3.40 10.05 7.77
CA TRP A 98 3.63 8.81 8.51
C TRP A 98 2.29 8.29 9.03
N ALA A 99 2.07 6.98 8.93
CA ALA A 99 1.01 6.26 9.63
C ALA A 99 1.61 5.33 10.66
N VAL A 100 1.20 5.47 11.92
CA VAL A 100 1.73 4.71 13.06
C VAL A 100 0.59 4.29 13.98
N ASP A 101 0.84 3.38 14.93
CA ASP A 101 -0.12 3.09 16.00
C ASP A 101 -0.08 4.13 17.13
N ASP A 102 -0.99 4.00 18.09
CA ASP A 102 -1.11 4.88 19.25
C ASP A 102 0.05 4.76 20.25
N ALA A 103 0.79 3.65 20.21
CA ALA A 103 1.95 3.40 21.06
C ALA A 103 3.26 3.95 20.48
N PHE A 104 3.28 4.35 19.21
CA PHE A 104 4.48 4.83 18.54
C PHE A 104 4.95 6.17 19.12
N PRO A 105 6.25 6.36 19.42
CA PRO A 105 6.79 7.62 19.92
C PRO A 105 6.84 8.69 18.81
N THR A 106 5.76 9.43 18.64
CA THR A 106 5.57 10.39 17.53
C THR A 106 6.56 11.56 17.53
N ASP A 107 7.18 11.87 18.67
CA ASP A 107 8.21 12.92 18.78
C ASP A 107 9.49 12.60 17.99
N LEU A 108 9.66 11.35 17.55
CA LEU A 108 10.76 10.95 16.67
C LEU A 108 10.53 11.34 15.20
N LEU A 109 9.29 11.63 14.81
CA LEU A 109 8.94 11.86 13.43
C LEU A 109 9.37 13.26 12.99
N PRO A 110 9.93 13.42 11.77
CA PRO A 110 10.39 14.72 11.28
C PRO A 110 9.29 15.78 11.31
N GLU A 111 9.65 17.00 11.75
CA GLU A 111 8.74 18.15 11.69
C GLU A 111 8.30 18.46 10.25
N GLY A 112 7.13 19.07 10.10
CA GLY A 112 6.57 19.42 8.79
C GLY A 112 5.96 18.25 8.00
N THR A 113 6.21 17.00 8.41
CA THR A 113 5.54 15.81 7.84
C THR A 113 4.15 15.61 8.43
N GLY A 114 3.28 14.93 7.68
CA GLY A 114 1.96 14.55 8.15
C GLY A 114 2.03 13.40 9.16
N LEU A 115 1.03 13.33 10.02
CA LEU A 115 0.87 12.24 10.98
C LEU A 115 -0.56 11.71 10.94
N ILE A 116 -0.66 10.40 10.76
CA ILE A 116 -1.86 9.60 10.88
C ILE A 116 -1.62 8.59 12.00
N VAL A 117 -2.55 8.51 12.95
CA VAL A 117 -2.61 7.38 13.89
C VAL A 117 -3.64 6.39 13.37
N ALA A 118 -3.29 5.13 13.28
CA ALA A 118 -4.09 4.11 12.63
C ALA A 118 -4.03 2.77 13.37
N ASP A 119 -5.05 1.94 13.16
CA ASP A 119 -5.05 0.53 13.50
C ASP A 119 -5.57 -0.32 12.32
N SER A 120 -5.98 -1.56 12.57
CA SER A 120 -6.53 -2.42 11.51
C SER A 120 -7.94 -2.04 11.05
N TYR A 121 -8.60 -1.13 11.77
CA TYR A 121 -10.02 -0.81 11.65
C TYR A 121 -10.27 0.56 11.04
N ASP A 122 -9.55 1.59 11.48
CA ASP A 122 -9.66 2.98 11.02
C ASP A 122 -8.35 3.76 11.22
N ALA A 123 -8.38 5.06 10.94
CA ALA A 123 -7.29 5.98 11.22
C ALA A 123 -7.79 7.39 11.54
N GLU A 124 -6.89 8.27 11.98
CA GLU A 124 -7.15 9.69 12.20
C GLU A 124 -5.94 10.53 11.79
N ILE A 125 -6.17 11.62 11.04
CA ILE A 125 -5.13 12.58 10.69
C ILE A 125 -4.92 13.56 11.86
N LEU A 126 -3.87 13.34 12.65
CA LEU A 126 -3.51 14.23 13.78
C LEU A 126 -2.71 15.45 13.34
N ARG A 127 -1.94 15.35 12.25
CA ARG A 127 -1.15 16.46 11.72
C ARG A 127 -1.23 16.51 10.21
N MET A 128 -1.78 17.60 9.68
CA MET A 128 -1.80 17.89 8.25
C MET A 128 -0.51 18.62 7.85
N PRO A 129 0.34 18.08 6.96
CA PRO A 129 1.54 18.76 6.50
C PRO A 129 1.17 19.91 5.55
N ALA A 130 2.09 20.83 5.27
CA ALA A 130 1.93 21.80 4.19
C ALA A 130 1.84 21.08 2.82
N GLU A 131 1.20 21.73 1.84
CA GLU A 131 1.10 21.18 0.48
C GLU A 131 2.32 21.56 -0.35
N ALA A 132 2.99 20.55 -0.92
CA ALA A 132 4.06 20.72 -1.90
C ALA A 132 3.57 20.24 -3.27
N LYS A 133 2.83 21.09 -4.00
CA LYS A 133 2.14 20.69 -5.22
C LYS A 133 3.07 20.06 -6.26
N LEU A 134 2.69 18.87 -6.73
CA LEU A 134 3.37 18.19 -7.83
C LEU A 134 3.27 19.00 -9.13
N PRO A 135 4.38 19.13 -9.88
CA PRO A 135 4.36 19.60 -11.25
C PRO A 135 3.42 18.75 -12.12
N GLY A 136 2.74 19.38 -13.09
CA GLY A 136 1.72 18.71 -13.90
C GLY A 136 2.20 17.43 -14.60
N ALA A 137 3.42 17.44 -15.14
CA ALA A 137 4.02 16.25 -15.76
C ALA A 137 4.21 15.10 -14.75
N ARG A 138 4.65 15.41 -13.52
CA ARG A 138 4.85 14.43 -12.45
C ARG A 138 3.51 13.86 -11.98
N ARG A 139 2.50 14.73 -11.78
CA ARG A 139 1.14 14.32 -11.44
C ARG A 139 0.56 13.35 -12.47
N LYS A 140 0.70 13.64 -13.76
CA LYS A 140 0.24 12.76 -14.85
C LYS A 140 0.89 11.37 -14.77
N VAL A 141 2.20 11.30 -14.53
CA VAL A 141 2.93 10.03 -14.37
C VAL A 141 2.41 9.24 -13.17
N MET A 142 2.24 9.90 -12.02
CA MET A 142 1.74 9.25 -10.80
C MET A 142 0.31 8.75 -10.96
N MET A 143 -0.58 9.53 -11.56
CA MET A 143 -1.96 9.09 -11.87
C MET A 143 -1.98 7.89 -12.81
N GLN A 144 -1.14 7.88 -13.86
CA GLN A 144 -1.05 6.74 -14.77
C GLN A 144 -0.53 5.48 -14.07
N LYS A 145 0.48 5.61 -13.20
CA LYS A 145 1.00 4.49 -12.39
C LYS A 145 -0.07 3.96 -11.46
N PHE A 146 -0.76 4.84 -10.73
CA PHE A 146 -1.87 4.49 -9.84
C PHE A 146 -2.94 3.69 -10.60
N ALA A 147 -3.44 4.21 -11.72
CA ALA A 147 -4.49 3.57 -12.50
C ALA A 147 -4.08 2.17 -13.00
N ARG A 148 -2.87 2.04 -13.55
CA ARG A 148 -2.37 0.74 -14.04
C ARG A 148 -2.14 -0.26 -12.90
N HIS A 149 -1.64 0.20 -11.75
CA HIS A 149 -1.38 -0.64 -10.58
C HIS A 149 -2.69 -1.15 -9.98
N ALA A 150 -3.68 -0.26 -9.79
CA ALA A 150 -5.02 -0.63 -9.35
C ALA A 150 -5.70 -1.64 -10.30
N ALA A 151 -5.70 -1.35 -11.61
CA ALA A 151 -6.32 -2.20 -12.61
C ALA A 151 -5.70 -3.60 -12.67
N ARG A 152 -4.36 -3.70 -12.60
CA ARG A 152 -3.64 -4.99 -12.57
C ARG A 152 -3.99 -5.80 -11.34
N ARG A 153 -4.03 -5.18 -10.16
CA ARG A 153 -4.41 -5.87 -8.91
C ARG A 153 -5.85 -6.35 -8.96
N LEU A 154 -6.78 -5.51 -9.44
CA LEU A 154 -8.18 -5.91 -9.61
C LEU A 154 -8.31 -7.06 -10.61
N GLN A 155 -7.57 -7.04 -11.71
CA GLN A 155 -7.57 -8.13 -12.68
C GLN A 155 -7.05 -9.43 -12.06
N ALA A 156 -5.93 -9.41 -11.34
CA ALA A 156 -5.39 -10.58 -10.65
C ALA A 156 -6.33 -11.12 -9.55
N LEU A 157 -7.06 -10.24 -8.85
CA LEU A 157 -8.10 -10.66 -7.90
C LEU A 157 -9.30 -11.33 -8.58
N ARG A 158 -9.68 -10.84 -9.76
CA ARG A 158 -10.80 -11.38 -10.55
C ARG A 158 -10.44 -12.65 -11.31
N ASP A 159 -9.16 -12.84 -11.63
CA ASP A 159 -8.65 -13.98 -12.37
C ASP A 159 -7.27 -14.45 -11.82
N PRO A 160 -7.27 -15.18 -10.67
CA PRO A 160 -6.03 -15.57 -9.97
C PRO A 160 -5.17 -16.62 -10.70
N GLY A 161 -5.68 -17.23 -11.78
CA GLY A 161 -4.97 -18.23 -12.57
C GLY A 161 -4.23 -17.66 -13.80
N LEU A 162 -4.43 -16.38 -14.10
CA LEU A 162 -3.84 -15.73 -15.26
C LEU A 162 -2.35 -15.44 -15.03
N SER A 163 -1.49 -16.40 -15.36
CA SER A 163 -0.05 -16.17 -15.49
C SER A 163 0.27 -15.74 -16.93
N LEU A 164 0.51 -14.44 -17.11
CA LEU A 164 1.15 -13.97 -18.34
C LEU A 164 2.65 -14.12 -18.15
N SER A 165 3.24 -15.13 -18.78
CA SER A 165 4.68 -15.21 -18.96
C SER A 165 5.12 -14.02 -19.81
N CYS A 166 5.84 -13.09 -19.21
CA CYS A 166 6.54 -12.01 -19.89
C CYS A 166 8.01 -12.02 -19.48
#